data_AF-A0A391P7Z3-F1
#
_entry.id   AF-A0A391P7Z3-F1
#
_cell.length_a   1.000
_cell.length_b   1.000
_cell.length_c   1.000
_cell.angle_alpha   90.00
_cell.angle_beta   90.00
_cell.angle_gamma   90.00
#
_symmetry.space_group_name_H-M   'P 1'
#
loop_
_entity.id
_entity.type
_entity.pdbx_description
1 polymer ?
#
loop_
_entity_poly.entity_id
_entity_poly.type
_entity_poly.pdbx_seq_one_letter_code
_entity_poly.pdbx_strand_id
1 'polypeptide(L)'
;MADERAANAELDDWLATQQGVTIRRHGGFAPESWAGYIDGRSFTFRERFGQWDIEIDHHPSGRFVQQIAGTNPDETAAYRAHELDVGEHIASGTIDNPGYGTTTVERARFIVETIRTYLNRQACRYHLATLASLDAALGAQAQWCPLCGARLAAR
;
A
#
# COMPACT_ATOMS: atom_id res chain seq x y z
N MET A 1 -20.65 -16.81 -6.40
CA MET A 1 -20.13 -18.11 -5.89
C MET A 1 -19.25 -18.85 -6.89
N ALA A 2 -19.75 -19.21 -8.09
CA ALA A 2 -18.90 -19.84 -9.12
C ALA A 2 -17.92 -18.82 -9.76
N ASP A 3 -18.41 -17.65 -10.15
CA ASP A 3 -17.58 -16.58 -10.74
C ASP A 3 -16.51 -16.06 -9.78
N GLU A 4 -16.84 -15.84 -8.52
CA GLU A 4 -15.87 -15.43 -7.49
C GLU A 4 -14.80 -16.49 -7.25
N ARG A 5 -15.18 -17.78 -7.26
CA ARG A 5 -14.22 -18.88 -7.13
C ARG A 5 -13.30 -18.96 -8.35
N ALA A 6 -13.83 -18.76 -9.54
CA ALA A 6 -13.05 -18.72 -10.77
C ALA A 6 -12.08 -17.53 -10.77
N ALA A 7 -12.55 -16.34 -10.39
CA ALA A 7 -11.72 -15.14 -10.27
C ALA A 7 -10.61 -15.31 -9.21
N ASN A 8 -10.89 -15.99 -8.09
CA ASN A 8 -9.87 -16.28 -7.08
C ASN A 8 -8.84 -17.32 -7.58
N ALA A 9 -9.27 -18.34 -8.32
CA ALA A 9 -8.34 -19.29 -8.93
C ALA A 9 -7.43 -18.62 -9.98
N GLU A 10 -7.99 -17.73 -10.80
CA GLU A 10 -7.21 -16.93 -11.75
C GLU A 10 -6.21 -16.01 -11.03
N LEU A 11 -6.63 -15.41 -9.90
CA LEU A 11 -5.73 -14.63 -9.05
C LEU A 11 -4.60 -15.48 -8.49
N ASP A 12 -4.89 -16.69 -7.99
CA ASP A 12 -3.88 -17.60 -7.43
C ASP A 12 -2.85 -18.01 -8.51
N ASP A 13 -3.31 -18.37 -9.71
CA ASP A 13 -2.45 -18.69 -10.85
C ASP A 13 -1.56 -17.50 -11.23
N TRP A 14 -2.13 -16.29 -11.28
CA TRP A 14 -1.35 -15.09 -11.53
C TRP A 14 -0.32 -14.82 -10.42
N LEU A 15 -0.71 -14.91 -9.15
CA LEU A 15 0.17 -14.70 -8.00
C LEU A 15 1.33 -15.70 -7.96
N ALA A 16 1.13 -16.94 -8.40
CA ALA A 16 2.20 -17.93 -8.50
C ALA A 16 3.35 -17.49 -9.44
N THR A 17 3.08 -16.57 -10.38
CA THR A 17 4.09 -15.97 -11.26
C THR A 17 4.75 -14.71 -10.68
N GLN A 18 4.23 -14.16 -9.58
CA GLN A 18 4.68 -12.92 -9.00
C GLN A 18 5.65 -13.17 -7.84
N GLN A 19 6.96 -13.08 -8.11
CA GLN A 19 7.97 -13.16 -7.06
C GLN A 19 7.77 -12.05 -6.03
N GLY A 20 7.90 -12.34 -4.74
CA GLY A 20 7.88 -11.31 -3.68
C GLY A 20 6.51 -10.71 -3.38
N VAL A 21 5.42 -11.24 -3.95
CA VAL A 21 4.05 -10.78 -3.69
C VAL A 21 3.31 -11.84 -2.86
N THR A 22 2.60 -11.40 -1.82
CA THR A 22 1.69 -12.25 -1.04
C THR A 22 0.45 -11.46 -0.70
N ILE A 23 -0.71 -11.92 -1.17
CA ILE A 23 -2.01 -11.33 -0.81
C ILE A 23 -2.60 -12.16 0.34
N ARG A 24 -2.83 -11.52 1.49
CA ARG A 24 -3.39 -12.19 2.68
C ARG A 24 -4.90 -12.07 2.76
N ARG A 25 -5.43 -10.95 2.27
CA ARG A 25 -6.85 -10.65 2.27
C ARG A 25 -7.15 -9.76 1.07
N HIS A 26 -8.25 -10.06 0.39
CA HIS A 26 -8.83 -9.16 -0.59
C HIS A 26 -10.37 -9.28 -0.57
N GLY A 27 -11.04 -8.29 -1.16
CA GLY A 27 -12.49 -8.21 -1.25
C GLY A 27 -13.15 -7.35 -0.17
N GLY A 28 -14.46 -7.48 -0.04
CA GLY A 28 -15.30 -6.63 0.80
C GLY A 28 -16.42 -5.97 -0.03
N PHE A 29 -17.65 -6.02 0.48
CA PHE A 29 -18.76 -5.30 -0.13
C PHE A 29 -18.65 -3.84 0.30
N ALA A 30 -18.01 -3.00 -0.53
CA ALA A 30 -17.90 -1.55 -0.38
C ALA A 30 -17.70 -1.08 1.09
N PRO A 31 -16.45 -0.99 1.58
CA PRO A 31 -15.23 -0.80 0.79
C PRO A 31 -14.61 -2.11 0.28
N GLU A 32 -14.13 -2.10 -0.97
CA GLU A 32 -13.18 -3.12 -1.41
C GLU A 32 -11.84 -2.87 -0.71
N SER A 33 -11.20 -3.93 -0.22
CA SER A 33 -9.96 -3.82 0.55
C SER A 33 -9.01 -4.94 0.19
N TRP A 34 -7.72 -4.62 0.12
CA TRP A 34 -6.66 -5.57 -0.13
C TRP A 34 -5.55 -5.37 0.91
N ALA A 35 -4.93 -6.45 1.35
CA ALA A 35 -3.82 -6.40 2.28
C ALA A 35 -2.87 -7.57 2.07
N GLY A 36 -1.58 -7.33 2.28
CA GLY A 36 -0.55 -8.33 2.01
C GLY A 36 0.86 -7.79 2.17
N TYR A 37 1.79 -8.42 1.46
CA TYR A 37 3.20 -8.04 1.40
C TYR A 37 3.66 -7.96 -0.06
N ILE A 38 4.45 -6.94 -0.37
CA ILE A 38 5.12 -6.77 -1.67
C ILE A 38 6.57 -6.41 -1.41
N ASP A 39 7.47 -7.25 -1.93
CA ASP A 39 8.92 -7.10 -1.82
C ASP A 39 9.39 -6.84 -0.36
N GLY A 40 8.72 -7.52 0.59
CA GLY A 40 9.01 -7.45 2.02
C GLY A 40 8.32 -6.32 2.79
N ARG A 41 7.55 -5.45 2.11
CA ARG A 41 6.80 -4.34 2.73
C ARG A 41 5.35 -4.72 2.88
N SER A 42 4.76 -4.53 4.06
CA SER A 42 3.32 -4.76 4.23
C SER A 42 2.55 -3.65 3.53
N PHE A 43 1.39 -3.96 2.94
CA PHE A 43 0.54 -2.93 2.34
C PHE A 43 -0.92 -3.12 2.71
N THR A 44 -1.67 -2.02 2.64
CA THR A 44 -3.11 -2.01 2.51
C THR A 44 -3.53 -1.15 1.33
N PHE A 45 -4.58 -1.58 0.64
CA PHE A 45 -5.31 -0.80 -0.34
C PHE A 45 -6.76 -0.75 0.11
N ARG A 46 -7.38 0.42 0.01
CA ARG A 46 -8.78 0.60 0.36
C ARG A 46 -9.46 1.44 -0.70
N GLU A 47 -10.56 0.93 -1.24
CA GLU A 47 -11.44 1.68 -2.11
C GLU A 47 -12.73 2.03 -1.37
N ARG A 48 -13.09 3.31 -1.36
CA ARG A 48 -14.33 3.80 -0.78
C ARG A 48 -14.91 4.91 -1.65
N PHE A 49 -16.17 4.75 -2.05
CA PHE A 49 -16.91 5.75 -2.82
C PHE A 49 -16.20 6.18 -4.11
N GLY A 50 -15.61 5.22 -4.85
CA GLY A 50 -14.88 5.47 -6.09
C GLY A 50 -13.52 6.14 -5.91
N GLN A 51 -13.10 6.38 -4.68
CA GLN A 51 -11.74 6.82 -4.33
C GLN A 51 -10.97 5.64 -3.75
N TRP A 52 -9.65 5.64 -3.92
CA TRP A 52 -8.80 4.65 -3.29
C TRP A 52 -7.53 5.27 -2.73
N ASP A 53 -6.97 4.57 -1.74
CA ASP A 53 -5.70 4.87 -1.08
C ASP A 53 -4.86 3.59 -0.95
N ILE A 54 -3.53 3.77 -0.95
CA ILE A 54 -2.55 2.73 -0.64
C ILE A 54 -1.64 3.23 0.47
N GLU A 55 -1.53 2.42 1.52
CA GLU A 55 -0.61 2.61 2.63
C GLU A 55 0.35 1.41 2.73
N ILE A 56 1.58 1.64 3.19
CA ILE A 56 2.56 0.59 3.47
C ILE A 56 3.08 0.67 4.92
N ASP A 57 3.57 -0.45 5.43
CA ASP A 57 4.28 -0.58 6.72
C ASP A 57 3.53 0.02 7.91
N HIS A 58 2.32 -0.49 8.11
CA HIS A 58 1.47 -0.09 9.21
C HIS A 58 2.15 -0.36 10.55
N HIS A 59 2.14 0.65 11.41
CA HIS A 59 2.60 0.53 12.78
C HIS A 59 1.57 1.13 13.75
N PRO A 60 1.58 0.71 15.01
CA PRO A 60 0.76 1.34 16.04
C PRO A 60 1.06 2.83 16.09
N SER A 61 0.01 3.65 16.04
CA SER A 61 0.15 5.11 15.96
C SER A 61 0.22 5.79 17.33
N GLY A 62 -0.02 5.06 18.43
CA GLY A 62 -0.27 5.62 19.76
C GLY A 62 -1.62 6.33 19.88
N ARG A 63 -2.44 6.38 18.82
CA ARG A 63 -3.78 6.96 18.83
C ARG A 63 -4.82 5.87 19.03
N PHE A 64 -5.77 6.12 19.91
CA PHE A 64 -6.83 5.17 20.24
C PHE A 64 -8.19 5.69 19.81
N VAL A 65 -9.04 4.80 19.32
CA VAL A 65 -10.45 5.05 19.03
C VAL A 65 -11.33 4.10 19.84
N GLN A 66 -12.57 4.51 20.09
CA GLN A 66 -13.57 3.65 20.71
C GLN A 66 -14.18 2.73 19.64
N GLN A 67 -14.02 1.43 19.80
CA GLN A 67 -14.63 0.41 18.96
C GLN A 67 -15.74 -0.28 19.75
N ILE A 68 -16.91 -0.47 19.13
CA ILE A 68 -18.00 -1.26 19.72
C ILE A 68 -17.48 -2.68 19.96
N ALA A 69 -17.44 -3.07 21.23
CA ALA A 69 -17.00 -4.38 21.69
C ALA A 69 -18.17 -5.34 21.93
N GLY A 70 -19.40 -4.82 21.97
CA GLY A 70 -20.62 -5.58 22.18
C GLY A 70 -21.71 -4.72 22.80
N THR A 71 -22.61 -5.36 23.53
CA THR A 71 -23.70 -4.72 24.26
C THR A 71 -23.58 -5.10 25.73
N ASN A 72 -23.72 -4.12 26.61
CA ASN A 72 -23.77 -4.29 28.06
C ASN A 72 -25.10 -4.96 28.50
N PRO A 73 -25.19 -5.48 29.73
CA PRO A 73 -26.43 -6.06 30.27
C PRO A 73 -27.60 -5.08 30.36
N ASP A 74 -27.34 -3.77 30.39
CA ASP A 74 -28.34 -2.70 30.38
C ASP A 74 -28.72 -2.26 28.95
N GLU A 75 -28.40 -3.09 27.95
CA GLU A 75 -28.64 -2.86 26.52
C GLU A 75 -27.89 -1.67 25.91
N THR A 76 -26.98 -1.02 26.65
CA THR A 76 -26.11 0.03 26.10
C THR A 76 -24.93 -0.56 25.32
N ALA A 77 -24.36 0.20 24.38
CA ALA A 77 -23.18 -0.25 23.64
C ALA A 77 -21.95 -0.30 24.56
N ALA A 78 -21.27 -1.44 24.57
CA ALA A 78 -19.97 -1.61 25.21
C ALA A 78 -18.88 -1.15 24.25
N TYR A 79 -17.92 -0.36 24.73
CA TYR A 79 -16.81 0.14 23.94
C TYR A 79 -15.48 -0.37 24.49
N ARG A 80 -14.52 -0.62 23.60
CA ARG A 80 -13.11 -0.85 23.94
C ARG A 80 -12.23 0.15 23.20
N ALA A 81 -11.16 0.57 23.86
CA ALA A 81 -10.09 1.28 23.20
C ALA A 81 -9.41 0.33 22.20
N HIS A 82 -9.27 0.79 20.96
CA HIS A 82 -8.52 0.12 19.90
C HIS A 82 -7.47 1.09 19.39
N GLU A 83 -6.21 0.68 19.43
CA GLU A 83 -5.12 1.46 18.84
C GLU A 83 -5.26 1.46 17.32
N LEU A 84 -5.10 2.63 16.71
CA LEU A 84 -5.08 2.77 15.27
C LEU A 84 -3.70 2.40 14.75
N ASP A 85 -3.67 1.51 13.77
CA ASP A 85 -2.49 1.33 12.92
C ASP A 85 -2.51 2.38 11.81
N VAL A 86 -1.35 2.97 11.52
CA VAL A 86 -1.17 3.95 10.45
C VAL A 86 0.03 3.52 9.61
N GLY A 87 -0.12 3.54 8.28
CA GLY A 87 0.98 3.32 7.35
C GLY A 87 1.51 4.60 6.72
N GLU A 88 2.60 4.45 5.97
CA GLU A 88 3.07 5.45 5.02
C GLU A 88 2.11 5.48 3.82
N HIS A 89 1.43 6.60 3.62
CA HIS A 89 0.60 6.81 2.44
C HIS A 89 1.47 7.01 1.20
N ILE A 90 1.32 6.14 0.20
CA ILE A 90 2.18 6.17 -1.01
C ILE A 90 1.46 6.64 -2.26
N ALA A 91 0.14 6.46 -2.32
CA ALA A 91 -0.67 6.82 -3.49
C ALA A 91 -2.16 6.88 -3.14
N SER A 92 -2.86 7.76 -3.86
CA SER A 92 -4.32 7.83 -3.88
C SER A 92 -4.81 8.10 -5.30
N GLY A 93 -6.07 7.78 -5.58
CA GLY A 93 -6.69 8.12 -6.84
C GLY A 93 -8.15 7.71 -6.91
N THR A 94 -8.64 7.62 -8.14
CA THR A 94 -10.03 7.26 -8.44
C THR A 94 -10.10 5.93 -9.18
N ILE A 95 -11.27 5.29 -9.18
CA ILE A 95 -11.50 4.08 -9.99
C ILE A 95 -11.40 4.35 -11.50
N ASP A 96 -11.44 5.62 -11.92
CA ASP A 96 -11.24 6.05 -13.30
C ASP A 96 -9.75 6.18 -13.67
N ASN A 97 -8.83 5.96 -12.72
CA ASN A 97 -7.41 6.03 -13.00
C ASN A 97 -7.00 4.99 -14.06
N PRO A 98 -6.14 5.37 -15.04
CA PRO A 98 -5.64 4.43 -16.03
C PRO A 98 -5.00 3.20 -15.37
N GLY A 99 -5.38 2.02 -15.84
CA GLY A 99 -4.86 0.75 -15.33
C GLY A 99 -5.51 0.26 -14.03
N TYR A 100 -6.50 0.96 -13.45
CA TYR A 100 -7.19 0.55 -12.23
C TYR A 100 -7.75 -0.89 -12.30
N GLY A 101 -8.24 -1.28 -13.48
CA GLY A 101 -8.69 -2.63 -13.75
C GLY A 101 -10.14 -2.89 -13.34
N THR A 102 -10.79 -3.80 -14.06
CA THR A 102 -12.16 -4.24 -13.80
C THR A 102 -12.23 -5.66 -13.27
N THR A 103 -11.19 -6.48 -13.51
CA THR A 103 -11.07 -7.83 -12.95
C THR A 103 -10.23 -7.86 -11.68
N THR A 104 -10.36 -8.94 -10.90
CA THR A 104 -9.55 -9.19 -9.69
C THR A 104 -8.06 -9.19 -9.99
N VAL A 105 -7.63 -9.81 -11.09
CA VAL A 105 -6.22 -9.86 -11.51
C VAL A 105 -5.72 -8.49 -11.97
N GLU A 106 -6.52 -7.74 -12.73
CA GLU A 106 -6.15 -6.38 -13.14
C GLU A 106 -5.99 -5.47 -11.91
N ARG A 107 -6.88 -5.59 -10.92
CA ARG A 107 -6.79 -4.86 -9.64
C ARG A 107 -5.51 -5.21 -8.89
N ALA A 108 -5.22 -6.49 -8.76
CA ALA A 108 -4.02 -6.97 -8.08
C ALA A 108 -2.75 -6.46 -8.78
N ARG A 109 -2.73 -6.50 -10.12
CA ARG A 109 -1.63 -5.95 -10.92
C ARG A 109 -1.45 -4.46 -10.69
N PHE A 110 -2.55 -3.70 -10.74
CA PHE A 110 -2.53 -2.25 -10.48
C PHE A 110 -1.89 -1.90 -9.13
N ILE A 111 -2.31 -2.59 -8.06
CA ILE A 111 -1.78 -2.40 -6.71
C ILE A 111 -0.28 -2.75 -6.67
N VAL A 112 0.09 -3.90 -7.22
CA VAL A 112 1.48 -4.38 -7.22
C VAL A 112 2.41 -3.44 -7.98
N GLU A 113 2.01 -3.00 -9.17
CA GLU A 113 2.79 -2.09 -10.00
C GLU A 113 2.91 -0.71 -9.34
N THR A 114 1.86 -0.21 -8.71
CA THR A 114 1.88 1.07 -7.99
C THR A 114 2.88 1.04 -6.83
N ILE A 115 2.84 0.00 -6.00
CA ILE A 115 3.77 -0.18 -4.88
C ILE A 115 5.20 -0.37 -5.38
N ARG A 116 5.43 -1.23 -6.37
CA ARG A 116 6.78 -1.44 -6.93
C ARG A 116 7.36 -0.18 -7.55
N THR A 117 6.54 0.58 -8.26
CA THR A 117 6.96 1.87 -8.82
C THR A 117 7.38 2.84 -7.71
N TYR A 118 6.62 2.89 -6.62
CA TYR A 118 6.98 3.69 -5.45
C TYR A 118 8.31 3.25 -4.82
N LEU A 119 8.46 1.96 -4.52
CA LEU A 119 9.68 1.41 -3.90
C LEU A 119 10.91 1.60 -4.79
N ASN A 120 10.77 1.41 -6.10
CA ASN A 120 11.85 1.67 -7.07
C ASN A 120 12.22 3.16 -7.13
N ARG A 121 11.26 4.08 -7.00
CA ARG A 121 11.53 5.52 -6.92
C ARG A 121 12.24 5.90 -5.62
N GLN A 122 11.99 5.21 -4.51
CA GLN A 122 12.72 5.46 -3.27
C GLN A 122 14.18 4.95 -3.31
N ALA A 123 14.47 3.88 -4.05
CA ALA A 123 15.83 3.35 -4.17
C ALA A 123 16.61 3.97 -5.35
N CYS A 124 17.41 5.01 -5.11
CA CYS A 124 18.32 5.54 -6.15
C CYS A 124 19.48 4.55 -6.43
N ARG A 125 19.36 3.70 -7.44
CA ARG A 125 20.47 2.82 -7.90
C ARG A 125 21.48 3.50 -8.81
N TYR A 126 21.21 4.71 -9.29
CA TYR A 126 22.04 5.40 -10.29
C TYR A 126 23.28 6.11 -9.72
N HIS A 127 23.23 6.58 -8.47
CA HIS A 127 24.22 7.57 -8.02
C HIS A 127 24.92 7.27 -6.69
N LEU A 128 24.84 6.07 -6.11
CA LEU A 128 25.55 5.75 -4.86
C LEU A 128 27.04 6.13 -4.89
N ALA A 129 27.71 5.96 -6.04
CA ALA A 129 29.11 6.33 -6.23
C ALA A 129 29.36 7.81 -6.60
N THR A 130 28.32 8.60 -6.93
CA THR A 130 28.42 9.98 -7.44
C THR A 130 27.74 11.02 -6.53
N LEU A 131 27.22 10.62 -5.37
CA LEU A 131 26.61 11.51 -4.37
C LEU A 131 27.51 12.68 -3.96
N ALA A 132 28.80 12.44 -3.76
CA ALA A 132 29.74 13.51 -3.39
C ALA A 132 29.91 14.57 -4.50
N SER A 133 29.82 14.15 -5.77
CA SER A 133 29.87 15.07 -6.91
C SER A 133 28.60 15.89 -7.07
N LEU A 134 27.44 15.30 -6.71
CA LEU A 134 26.16 16.01 -6.64
C LEU A 134 26.17 17.08 -5.55
N ASP A 135 26.66 16.74 -4.35
CA ASP A 135 26.79 17.71 -3.24
C ASP A 135 27.68 18.89 -3.64
N ALA A 136 28.81 18.62 -4.31
CA ALA A 136 29.74 19.64 -4.76
C ALA A 136 29.14 20.56 -5.84
N ALA A 137 28.34 20.01 -6.76
CA ALA A 137 27.67 20.80 -7.80
C ALA A 137 26.53 21.66 -7.23
N LEU A 138 25.83 21.18 -6.21
CA LEU A 138 24.71 21.89 -5.57
C LEU A 138 25.15 22.85 -4.46
N GLY A 139 26.40 22.77 -4.01
CA GLY A 139 26.91 23.56 -2.88
C GLY A 139 26.26 23.19 -1.53
N ALA A 140 25.51 22.10 -1.47
CA ALA A 140 24.79 21.61 -0.32
C ALA A 140 24.55 20.10 -0.46
N GLN A 141 24.31 19.41 0.65
CA GLN A 141 23.98 17.99 0.63
C GLN A 141 22.70 17.74 -0.17
N ALA A 142 22.81 16.92 -1.21
CA ALA A 142 21.71 16.51 -2.05
C ALA A 142 20.74 15.63 -1.25
N GLN A 143 19.62 16.21 -0.81
CA GLN A 143 18.57 15.46 -0.11
C GLN A 143 17.72 14.61 -1.08
N TRP A 144 17.79 14.93 -2.39
CA TRP A 144 16.98 14.34 -3.44
C TRP A 144 17.80 14.19 -4.73
N CYS A 145 17.58 13.11 -5.47
CA CYS A 145 18.19 12.91 -6.80
C CYS A 145 17.47 13.76 -7.86
N PRO A 146 18.17 14.65 -8.60
CA PRO A 146 17.53 15.50 -9.62
C PRO A 146 17.06 14.74 -10.86
N LEU A 147 17.50 13.49 -11.05
CA LEU A 147 17.14 12.67 -12.21
C LEU A 147 15.89 11.79 -11.97
N CYS A 148 15.71 11.27 -10.75
CA CYS A 148 14.63 10.33 -10.45
C CYS A 148 13.76 10.71 -9.23
N GLY A 149 14.05 11.81 -8.53
CA GLY A 149 13.27 12.27 -7.39
C GLY A 149 13.40 11.41 -6.13
N ALA A 150 14.26 10.39 -6.13
CA ALA A 150 14.52 9.54 -4.97
C ALA A 150 15.08 10.37 -3.80
N ARG A 151 14.56 10.14 -2.59
CA ARG A 151 15.16 10.68 -1.37
C ARG A 151 16.48 9.95 -1.12
N LEU A 152 17.56 10.71 -1.03
CA LEU A 152 18.87 10.14 -0.75
C LEU A 152 18.97 9.96 0.76
N ALA A 153 19.12 8.71 1.22
CA ALA A 153 19.21 8.43 2.65
C ALA A 153 20.38 9.24 3.25
N ALA A 154 20.13 9.90 4.38
CA ALA A 154 21.17 10.59 5.12
C ALA A 154 22.23 9.56 5.54
N ARG A 155 23.50 9.90 5.27
CA ARG A 155 24.66 9.13 5.70
C ARG A 155 24.77 9.07 7.22
#